data_AF-A0A654KZS6-F1
#
_entry.id   AF-A0A654KZS6-F1
#
_cell.length_a   1.000
_cell.length_b   1.000
_cell.length_c   1.000
_cell.angle_alpha   90.00
_cell.angle_beta   90.00
_cell.angle_gamma   90.00
#
_symmetry.space_group_name_H-M   'P 1'
#
loop_
_entity.id
_entity.type
_entity.pdbx_description
1 polymer ?
#
loop_
_entity_poly.entity_id
_entity_poly.type
_entity_poly.pdbx_seq_one_letter_code
_entity_poly.pdbx_strand_id
1 'polypeptide(L)'
;MSEQKIIDLIKASQAVIKNELLPQSGSQKYNLLMLMRSLEILQAYILQKDTCTLHRSGILQDYFSFPIKDIDEATQLFISDIREGKQSDQTFETLKALNLEELKITEPKVANHG
;
A
#
# COMPACT_ATOMS: atom_id res chain seq x y z
N MET A 1 -14.78 -9.80 13.40
CA MET A 1 -13.95 -8.94 14.27
C MET A 1 -13.83 -7.60 13.56
N SER A 2 -14.11 -6.46 14.20
CA SER A 2 -14.06 -5.16 13.49
C SER A 2 -12.61 -4.75 13.22
N GLU A 3 -12.35 -4.08 12.09
CA GLU A 3 -11.03 -3.56 11.72
C GLU A 3 -10.42 -2.69 12.81
N GLN A 4 -11.25 -1.93 13.52
CA GLN A 4 -10.83 -1.15 14.68
C GLN A 4 -10.18 -2.02 15.77
N LYS A 5 -10.74 -3.21 16.08
CA LYS A 5 -10.14 -4.12 17.06
C LYS A 5 -8.77 -4.62 16.60
N ILE A 6 -8.58 -4.84 15.29
CA ILE A 6 -7.29 -5.25 14.74
C ILE A 6 -6.27 -4.11 14.88
N ILE A 7 -6.67 -2.88 14.54
CA ILE A 7 -5.83 -1.68 14.73
C ILE A 7 -5.41 -1.51 16.20
N ASP A 8 -6.34 -1.70 17.13
CA ASP A 8 -6.06 -1.57 18.56
C ASP A 8 -5.06 -2.63 19.04
N LEU A 9 -5.18 -3.87 18.56
CA LEU A 9 -4.21 -4.95 18.84
C LEU A 9 -2.84 -4.66 18.23
N ILE A 10 -2.78 -4.11 17.02
CA ILE A 10 -1.52 -3.70 16.40
C ILE A 10 -0.83 -2.65 17.26
N LYS A 11 -1.56 -1.60 17.70
CA LYS A 11 -1.02 -0.54 18.56
C LYS A 11 -0.52 -1.08 19.90
N ALA A 12 -1.27 -1.97 20.54
CA ALA A 12 -0.86 -2.62 21.77
C ALA A 12 0.42 -3.44 21.59
N SER A 13 0.50 -4.22 20.50
CA SER A 13 1.67 -5.04 20.17
C SER A 13 2.92 -4.19 19.94
N GLN A 14 2.79 -3.08 19.19
CA GLN A 14 3.89 -2.14 18.97
C GLN A 14 4.35 -1.48 20.28
N ALA A 15 3.44 -1.14 21.19
CA ALA A 15 3.77 -0.56 22.49
C ALA A 15 4.59 -1.53 23.36
N VAL A 16 4.18 -2.81 23.43
CA VAL A 16 4.91 -3.86 24.15
C VAL A 16 6.30 -4.07 23.54
N ILE A 17 6.41 -4.17 22.21
CA ILE A 17 7.71 -4.33 21.55
C ILE A 17 8.62 -3.13 21.86
N LYS A 18 8.10 -1.91 21.78
CA LYS A 18 8.86 -0.68 22.00
C LYS A 18 9.37 -0.51 23.43
N ASN A 19 8.50 -0.77 24.42
CA ASN A 19 8.77 -0.42 25.81
C ASN A 19 9.37 -1.58 26.61
N GLU A 20 9.07 -2.83 26.24
CA GLU A 20 9.44 -4.00 27.04
C GLU A 20 10.51 -4.85 26.33
N LEU A 21 10.30 -5.16 25.04
CA LEU A 21 11.17 -6.11 24.34
C LEU A 21 12.44 -5.46 23.79
N LEU A 22 12.33 -4.34 23.08
CA LEU A 22 13.47 -3.67 22.44
C LEU A 22 14.62 -3.30 23.40
N PRO A 23 14.37 -2.75 24.61
CA PRO A 23 15.43 -2.42 25.56
C PRO A 23 16.23 -3.63 26.04
N GLN A 24 15.61 -4.81 26.05
CA GLN A 24 16.18 -6.04 26.60
C GLN A 24 16.77 -6.97 25.53
N SER A 25 16.54 -6.68 24.26
CA SER A 25 16.80 -7.60 23.14
C SER A 25 18.01 -7.20 22.30
N GLY A 26 19.23 -7.35 22.84
CA GLY A 26 20.46 -7.00 22.13
C GLY A 26 20.66 -7.75 20.81
N SER A 27 20.49 -9.07 20.80
CA SER A 27 20.68 -9.91 19.60
C SER A 27 19.48 -9.94 18.66
N GLN A 28 18.26 -9.64 19.14
CA GLN A 28 17.02 -9.71 18.35
C GLN A 28 16.49 -8.34 17.91
N LYS A 29 17.21 -7.26 18.20
CA LYS A 29 16.79 -5.88 17.93
C LYS A 29 16.31 -5.67 16.49
N TYR A 30 17.04 -6.18 15.52
CA TYR A 30 16.67 -6.08 14.11
C TYR A 30 15.33 -6.76 13.80
N ASN A 31 15.13 -7.99 14.30
CA ASN A 31 13.88 -8.73 14.08
C ASN A 31 12.68 -8.02 14.70
N LEU A 32 12.85 -7.42 15.88
CA LEU A 32 11.81 -6.64 16.54
C LEU A 32 11.48 -5.35 15.78
N LEU A 33 12.48 -4.66 15.24
CA LEU A 33 12.27 -3.48 14.39
C LEU A 33 11.54 -3.86 13.08
N MET A 34 11.91 -4.98 12.46
CA MET A 34 11.21 -5.49 11.28
C MET A 34 9.76 -5.87 11.59
N LEU A 35 9.51 -6.51 12.74
CA LEU A 35 8.15 -6.81 13.17
C LEU A 35 7.31 -5.54 13.40
N MET A 36 7.88 -4.53 14.08
CA MET A 36 7.22 -3.24 14.24
C MET A 36 6.89 -2.60 12.89
N ARG A 37 7.82 -2.66 11.93
CA ARG A 37 7.61 -2.14 10.57
C ARG A 37 6.50 -2.87 9.83
N SER A 38 6.45 -4.19 9.91
CA SER A 38 5.37 -4.99 9.31
C SER A 38 4.00 -4.65 9.93
N LEU A 39 3.96 -4.41 11.24
CA LEU A 39 2.76 -3.97 11.95
C LEU A 39 2.31 -2.56 11.50
N GLU A 40 3.24 -1.63 11.26
CA GLU A 40 2.93 -0.30 10.71
C GLU A 40 2.31 -0.40 9.31
N ILE A 41 2.90 -1.22 8.42
CA ILE A 41 2.42 -1.41 7.05
C ILE A 41 1.02 -2.04 7.08
N LEU A 42 0.80 -3.06 7.91
CA LEU A 42 -0.50 -3.70 8.05
C LEU A 42 -1.57 -2.72 8.56
N GLN A 43 -1.21 -1.87 9.53
CA GLN A 43 -2.12 -0.83 10.03
C GLN A 43 -2.48 0.17 8.92
N ALA A 44 -1.49 0.64 8.16
CA ALA A 44 -1.70 1.56 7.05
C ALA A 44 -2.60 0.93 5.99
N TYR A 45 -2.38 -0.34 5.65
CA TYR A 45 -3.24 -1.09 4.73
C TYR A 45 -4.69 -1.11 5.18
N ILE A 46 -4.95 -1.50 6.44
CA ILE A 46 -6.32 -1.58 6.96
C ILE A 46 -7.02 -0.21 6.91
N LEU A 47 -6.28 0.88 7.22
CA LEU A 47 -6.83 2.23 7.23
C LEU A 47 -7.07 2.82 5.83
N GLN A 48 -6.28 2.40 4.83
CA GLN A 48 -6.25 3.06 3.52
C GLN A 48 -6.75 2.19 2.36
N LYS A 49 -6.97 0.88 2.56
CA LYS A 49 -7.28 -0.08 1.49
C LYS A 49 -8.45 0.37 0.59
N ASP A 50 -9.53 0.89 1.18
CA ASP A 50 -10.74 1.24 0.42
C ASP A 50 -10.50 2.51 -0.39
N THR A 51 -9.85 3.51 0.21
CA THR A 51 -9.44 4.75 -0.46
C THR A 51 -8.44 4.49 -1.58
N CYS A 52 -7.42 3.66 -1.34
CA CYS A 52 -6.44 3.29 -2.36
C CYS A 52 -7.09 2.51 -3.50
N THR A 53 -8.04 1.61 -3.20
CA THR A 53 -8.77 0.86 -4.23
C THR A 53 -9.60 1.81 -5.10
N LEU A 54 -10.30 2.77 -4.49
CA LEU A 54 -11.06 3.78 -5.22
C LEU A 54 -10.15 4.65 -6.12
N HIS A 55 -9.02 5.12 -5.59
CA HIS A 55 -8.09 5.94 -6.37
C HIS A 55 -7.44 5.14 -7.51
N ARG A 56 -7.02 3.89 -7.27
CA ARG A 56 -6.48 3.01 -8.32
C ARG A 56 -7.50 2.77 -9.43
N SER A 57 -8.77 2.60 -9.08
CA SER A 57 -9.86 2.53 -10.05
C SER A 57 -9.94 3.79 -10.91
N GLY A 58 -9.89 4.98 -10.27
CA GLY A 58 -9.89 6.26 -10.98
C GLY A 58 -8.69 6.42 -11.92
N ILE A 59 -7.48 6.10 -11.45
CA ILE A 59 -6.25 6.17 -12.25
C ILE A 59 -6.33 5.27 -13.50
N LEU A 60 -6.83 4.04 -13.34
CA LEU A 60 -7.01 3.14 -14.48
C LEU A 60 -8.15 3.60 -15.39
N GLN A 61 -9.22 4.18 -14.82
CA GLN A 61 -10.34 4.70 -15.60
C GLN A 61 -9.92 5.86 -16.49
N ASP A 62 -8.97 6.68 -16.06
CA ASP A 62 -8.41 7.76 -16.87
C ASP A 62 -7.54 7.23 -18.03
N TYR A 63 -6.90 6.07 -17.85
CA TYR A 63 -6.10 5.40 -18.89
C TYR A 63 -6.99 4.75 -19.97
N PHE A 64 -8.10 4.11 -19.58
CA PHE A 64 -8.98 3.40 -20.51
C PHE A 64 -10.13 4.29 -21.01
N SER A 65 -10.34 4.33 -22.33
CA SER A 65 -11.46 5.06 -22.94
C SER A 65 -12.84 4.39 -22.75
N PHE A 66 -12.91 3.31 -21.97
CA PHE A 66 -14.13 2.56 -21.69
C PHE A 66 -14.31 2.38 -20.17
N PRO A 67 -15.55 2.18 -19.69
CA PRO A 67 -15.82 2.04 -18.27
C PRO A 67 -15.24 0.72 -17.72
N ILE A 68 -14.51 0.83 -16.61
CA ILE A 68 -13.98 -0.30 -15.85
C ILE A 68 -15.07 -0.89 -14.96
N LYS A 69 -15.23 -2.21 -15.00
CA LYS A 69 -16.15 -2.96 -14.12
C LYS A 69 -15.41 -3.69 -13.00
N ASP A 70 -14.19 -4.09 -13.27
CA ASP A 70 -13.32 -4.84 -12.37
C ASP A 70 -11.89 -4.28 -12.46
N ILE A 71 -11.33 -3.91 -11.31
CA ILE A 71 -10.01 -3.27 -11.20
C ILE A 71 -8.89 -4.28 -11.51
N ASP A 72 -9.07 -5.54 -11.13
CA ASP A 72 -8.07 -6.59 -11.38
C ASP A 72 -8.02 -6.91 -12.87
N GLU A 73 -9.17 -7.02 -13.54
CA GLU A 73 -9.24 -7.17 -15.00
C GLU A 73 -8.59 -5.98 -15.73
N ALA A 74 -8.91 -4.75 -15.32
CA ALA A 74 -8.32 -3.54 -15.90
C ALA A 74 -6.80 -3.48 -15.68
N THR A 75 -6.32 -3.93 -14.52
CA THR A 75 -4.88 -4.01 -14.22
C THR A 75 -4.20 -5.03 -15.14
N GLN A 76 -4.79 -6.21 -15.34
CA GLN A 76 -4.23 -7.21 -16.26
C GLN A 76 -4.17 -6.70 -17.70
N LEU A 77 -5.22 -6.00 -18.14
CA LEU A 77 -5.25 -5.41 -19.47
C LEU A 77 -4.18 -4.34 -19.63
N PHE A 78 -4.00 -3.47 -18.62
CA PHE A 78 -2.96 -2.44 -18.62
C PHE A 78 -1.56 -3.06 -18.72
N ILE A 79 -1.32 -4.14 -17.98
CA ILE A 79 -0.06 -4.91 -18.06
C ILE A 79 0.12 -5.51 -19.46
N SER A 80 -0.95 -6.01 -20.08
CA SER A 80 -0.90 -6.55 -21.45
C SER A 80 -0.55 -5.46 -22.47
N ASP A 81 -1.17 -4.29 -22.39
CA ASP A 81 -0.90 -3.16 -23.27
C ASP A 81 0.58 -2.74 -23.20
N ILE A 82 1.15 -2.67 -21.99
CA ILE A 82 2.57 -2.38 -21.79
C ILE A 82 3.44 -3.43 -22.49
N ARG A 83 3.15 -4.72 -22.24
CA ARG A 83 3.93 -5.84 -22.77
C ARG A 83 3.87 -5.94 -24.29
N GLU A 84 2.71 -5.66 -24.87
CA GLU A 84 2.45 -5.71 -26.31
C GLU A 84 2.89 -4.44 -27.05
N GLY A 85 3.39 -3.43 -26.33
CA GLY A 85 3.80 -2.15 -26.91
C GLY A 85 2.63 -1.28 -27.37
N LYS A 86 1.41 -1.54 -26.89
CA LYS A 86 0.18 -0.74 -27.15
C LYS A 86 0.02 0.40 -26.15
N GLN A 87 1.14 0.91 -25.66
CA GLN A 87 1.20 1.91 -24.60
C GLN A 87 0.61 3.24 -25.12
N SER A 88 -0.11 3.96 -24.27
CA SER A 88 -0.52 5.34 -24.57
C SER A 88 0.56 6.31 -24.09
N ASP A 89 0.49 7.57 -24.55
CA ASP A 89 1.39 8.62 -24.07
C ASP A 89 1.29 8.85 -22.55
N GLN A 90 0.20 8.40 -21.92
CA GLN A 90 -0.05 8.53 -20.48
C GLN A 90 0.48 7.36 -19.65
N THR A 91 0.95 6.26 -20.27
CA THR A 91 1.36 5.04 -19.57
C THR A 91 2.35 5.31 -18.43
N PHE A 92 3.32 6.20 -18.65
CA PHE A 92 4.30 6.56 -17.60
C PHE A 92 3.65 7.28 -16.41
N GLU A 93 2.79 8.26 -16.66
CA GLU A 93 2.10 8.99 -15.59
C GLU A 93 1.11 8.08 -14.84
N THR A 94 0.44 7.16 -15.55
CA THR A 94 -0.41 6.13 -14.93
C THR A 94 0.41 5.24 -13.98
N LEU A 95 1.58 4.75 -14.41
CA LEU A 95 2.48 3.96 -13.55
C LEU A 95 2.95 4.74 -12.33
N LYS A 96 3.31 6.02 -12.51
CA LYS A 96 3.74 6.91 -11.43
C LYS A 96 2.61 7.11 -10.40
N ALA A 97 1.39 7.34 -10.87
CA ALA A 97 0.22 7.51 -10.00
C ALA A 97 -0.13 6.22 -9.24
N LEU A 98 -0.11 5.07 -9.91
CA LEU A 98 -0.33 3.77 -9.26
C LEU A 98 0.73 3.48 -8.18
N ASN A 99 2.00 3.77 -8.47
CA ASN A 99 3.09 3.61 -7.51
C ASN A 99 2.93 4.55 -6.30
N LEU A 100 2.46 5.79 -6.51
CA LEU A 100 2.20 6.72 -5.41
C LEU A 100 1.11 6.19 -4.47
N GLU A 101 0.05 5.56 -4.99
CA GLU A 101 -0.97 4.93 -4.13
C GLU A 101 -0.40 3.76 -3.32
N GLU A 102 0.48 2.94 -3.89
CA GLU A 102 1.14 1.86 -3.14
C GLU A 102 2.07 2.40 -2.04
N LEU A 103 2.80 3.48 -2.32
CA LEU A 103 3.69 4.12 -1.35
C LEU A 103 2.94 4.71 -0.15
N LYS A 104 1.67 5.12 -0.28
CA LYS A 104 0.87 5.58 0.87
C LYS A 104 0.71 4.50 1.94
N ILE A 105 0.73 3.23 1.54
CA ILE A 105 0.62 2.06 2.43
C ILE A 105 2.01 1.62 2.90
N THR A 106 2.95 1.43 1.97
CA THR A 106 4.26 0.84 2.29
C THR A 106 5.23 1.85 2.88
N GLU A 107 5.21 3.10 2.43
CA GLU A 107 6.14 4.17 2.82
C GLU A 107 5.44 5.54 2.93
N PRO A 108 4.49 5.72 3.87
CA PRO A 108 3.68 6.94 3.97
C PRO A 108 4.49 8.23 4.16
N LYS A 109 5.73 8.14 4.65
CA LYS A 109 6.64 9.29 4.77
C LYS A 109 7.17 9.77 3.42
N VAL A 110 7.33 8.87 2.44
CA VAL A 110 7.81 9.18 1.09
C VAL A 110 6.67 9.71 0.22
N ALA A 111 5.46 9.16 0.37
CA ALA A 111 4.28 9.57 -0.38
C ALA A 111 3.86 11.04 -0.17
N ASN A 112 4.23 11.66 0.96
CA ASN A 112 3.88 13.06 1.29
C ASN A 112 4.91 14.10 0.83
N HIS A 113 6.01 13.69 0.19
CA HIS A 113 7.09 14.58 -0.27
C HIS A 113 7.35 14.52 -1.78
N GLY A 114 6.38 14.00 -2.56
CA GLY A 114 6.42 13.90 -4.02
C GLY A 114 5.65 15.00 -4.73
#